data_AF-A0A7R8ZG77-F1
#
_entry.id   AF-A0A7R8ZG77-F1
#
_cell.length_a   1.000
_cell.length_b   1.000
_cell.length_c   1.000
_cell.angle_alpha   90.00
_cell.angle_beta   90.00
_cell.angle_gamma   90.00
#
_symmetry.space_group_name_H-M   'P 1'
#
loop_
_entity.id
_entity.type
_entity.pdbx_description
1 polymer ?
#
loop_
_entity_poly.entity_id
_entity_poly.type
_entity_poly.pdbx_seq_one_letter_code
_entity_poly.pdbx_strand_id
1 'polypeptide(L)'
;MIIFNLDVIISGSLEVTVDFLTEIDKLVQLIESPIFTYLRLELLEVPHNQHLVQALYGLLMLLPQTEAFHTLRRRLDCVPSLHLHCARTTVAKTEVCNKHEKHINFDELLAHFLSVQERHHQTKQSSRAVTLLEKGVRNLDT
;
A
#
# COMPACT_ATOMS: atom_id res chain seq x y z
N MET A 1 -1.68 -13.45 10.66
CA MET A 1 -1.41 -12.85 9.32
C MET A 1 -2.68 -12.42 8.59
N ILE A 2 -3.81 -13.14 8.73
CA ILE A 2 -5.14 -12.69 8.23
C ILE A 2 -5.60 -11.39 8.93
N ILE A 3 -5.28 -11.23 10.22
CA ILE A 3 -5.60 -10.04 11.03
C ILE A 3 -4.89 -8.77 10.49
N PHE A 4 -3.66 -8.87 9.99
CA PHE A 4 -2.90 -7.71 9.49
C PHE A 4 -3.43 -7.16 8.16
N ASN A 5 -3.89 -8.05 7.27
CA ASN A 5 -4.55 -7.63 6.02
C ASN A 5 -5.83 -6.86 6.33
N LEU A 6 -6.59 -7.30 7.34
CA LEU A 6 -7.83 -6.65 7.74
C LEU A 6 -7.58 -5.25 8.35
N ASP A 7 -6.53 -5.09 9.17
CA ASP A 7 -6.20 -3.82 9.82
C ASP A 7 -5.76 -2.74 8.82
N VAL A 8 -4.96 -3.11 7.80
CA VAL A 8 -4.55 -2.20 6.71
C VAL A 8 -5.76 -1.75 5.88
N ILE A 9 -6.66 -2.67 5.57
CA ILE A 9 -7.86 -2.39 4.78
C ILE A 9 -8.84 -1.50 5.57
N ILE A 10 -9.01 -1.77 6.87
CA ILE A 10 -9.90 -1.00 7.75
C ILE A 10 -9.35 0.40 8.03
N SER A 11 -8.06 0.52 8.39
CA SER A 11 -7.44 1.83 8.71
C SER A 11 -7.27 2.72 7.48
N GLY A 12 -7.11 2.15 6.29
CA GLY A 12 -6.87 2.93 5.06
C GLY A 12 -8.12 3.42 4.33
N SER A 13 -9.33 2.99 4.73
CA SER A 13 -10.56 3.17 3.92
C SER A 13 -10.35 2.78 2.43
N LEU A 14 -9.40 1.86 2.19
CA LEU A 14 -9.04 1.42 0.86
C LEU A 14 -10.10 0.43 0.41
N GLU A 15 -10.98 0.89 -0.47
CA GLU A 15 -11.96 0.01 -1.09
C GLU A 15 -11.22 -0.98 -2.01
N VAL A 16 -10.94 -2.16 -1.47
CA VAL A 16 -10.30 -3.24 -2.22
C VAL A 16 -11.32 -3.83 -3.18
N THR A 17 -11.30 -3.38 -4.43
CA THR A 17 -12.09 -3.97 -5.51
C THR A 17 -11.38 -5.20 -6.08
N VAL A 18 -12.15 -6.13 -6.66
CA VAL A 18 -11.61 -7.31 -7.34
C VAL A 18 -10.69 -6.91 -8.49
N ASP A 19 -11.03 -5.83 -9.21
CA ASP A 19 -10.20 -5.29 -10.29
C ASP A 19 -8.83 -4.82 -9.79
N PHE A 20 -8.79 -4.13 -8.64
CA PHE A 20 -7.54 -3.71 -8.01
C PHE A 20 -6.69 -4.91 -7.60
N LEU A 21 -7.29 -5.91 -6.95
CA LEU A 21 -6.57 -7.15 -6.58
C LEU A 21 -6.02 -7.88 -7.81
N THR A 22 -6.76 -7.86 -8.90
CA THR A 22 -6.32 -8.47 -10.17
C THR A 22 -5.13 -7.72 -10.76
N GLU A 23 -5.09 -6.39 -10.68
CA GLU A 23 -3.92 -5.61 -11.11
C GLU A 23 -2.69 -5.86 -10.22
N ILE A 24 -2.87 -6.02 -8.91
CA ILE A 24 -1.78 -6.38 -8.00
C ILE A 24 -1.27 -7.81 -8.32
N ASP A 25 -2.17 -8.75 -8.61
CA ASP A 25 -1.80 -10.11 -9.05
C ASP A 25 -0.96 -10.07 -10.34
N LYS A 26 -1.37 -9.28 -11.34
CA LYS A 26 -0.60 -9.06 -12.57
C LYS A 26 0.77 -8.44 -12.29
N LEU A 27 0.85 -7.49 -11.37
CA LEU A 27 2.12 -6.88 -10.96
C LEU A 27 3.06 -7.92 -10.33
N VAL A 28 2.56 -8.80 -9.47
CA VAL A 28 3.36 -9.89 -8.91
C VAL A 28 3.83 -10.85 -9.99
N GLN A 29 2.97 -11.21 -10.94
CA GLN A 29 3.35 -12.03 -12.08
C GLN A 29 4.42 -11.34 -12.95
N LEU A 30 4.34 -10.01 -13.12
CA LEU A 30 5.36 -9.22 -13.78
C LEU A 30 6.70 -9.26 -13.03
N ILE A 31 6.71 -9.14 -11.69
CA ILE A 31 7.94 -9.23 -10.89
C ILE A 31 8.64 -10.59 -11.08
N GLU A 32 7.87 -11.67 -11.26
CA GLU A 32 8.41 -13.01 -11.57
C GLU A 32 8.87 -13.18 -13.02
N SER A 33 8.43 -12.31 -13.92
CA SER A 33 8.81 -12.34 -15.33
C SER A 33 10.33 -12.17 -15.49
N PRO A 34 10.94 -12.80 -16.51
CA PRO A 34 12.37 -12.61 -16.83
C PRO A 34 12.76 -11.14 -17.03
N ILE A 35 11.83 -10.28 -17.44
CA ILE A 35 12.07 -8.83 -17.62
C ILE A 35 12.55 -8.18 -16.30
N PHE A 36 12.06 -8.67 -15.16
CA PHE A 36 12.40 -8.17 -13.82
C PHE A 36 13.47 -9.00 -13.11
N THR A 37 14.28 -9.79 -13.84
CA THR A 37 15.40 -10.52 -13.24
C THR A 37 16.36 -9.59 -12.49
N TYR A 38 16.61 -8.39 -13.03
CA TYR A 38 17.47 -7.41 -12.39
C TYR A 38 16.92 -6.96 -11.03
N LEU A 39 15.63 -6.62 -10.95
CA LEU A 39 14.95 -6.27 -9.69
C LEU A 39 15.02 -7.42 -8.67
N ARG A 40 14.89 -8.67 -9.13
CA ARG A 40 15.04 -9.86 -8.28
C ARG A 40 16.46 -10.07 -7.75
N LEU A 41 17.47 -9.63 -8.50
CA LEU A 41 18.86 -9.61 -8.02
C LEU A 41 19.10 -8.48 -7.03
N GLU A 42 18.56 -7.28 -7.30
CA GLU A 42 18.62 -6.14 -6.38
C GLU A 42 17.97 -6.44 -5.01
N LEU A 43 16.93 -7.28 -5.00
CA LEU A 43 16.28 -7.78 -3.79
C LEU A 43 17.22 -8.61 -2.89
N LEU A 44 18.22 -9.28 -3.46
CA LEU A 44 19.21 -10.04 -2.70
C LEU A 44 20.31 -9.13 -2.12
N GLU A 45 20.45 -7.90 -2.62
CA GLU A 45 21.41 -6.90 -2.17
C GLU A 45 20.81 -5.98 -1.08
N VAL A 46 20.47 -6.61 0.05
CA VAL A 46 19.75 -6.00 1.18
C VAL A 46 20.39 -4.75 1.82
N PRO A 47 21.73 -4.52 1.84
CA PRO A 47 22.23 -3.28 2.42
C PRO A 47 21.90 -2.03 1.58
N HIS A 48 21.57 -2.17 0.29
CA HIS A 48 21.31 -1.03 -0.60
C HIS A 48 19.82 -0.80 -0.90
N ASN A 49 18.98 -1.84 -0.88
CA ASN A 49 17.61 -1.78 -1.40
C ASN A 49 16.50 -2.02 -0.36
N GLN A 50 16.63 -1.44 0.83
CA GLN A 50 15.67 -1.60 1.93
C GLN A 50 14.26 -1.09 1.57
N HIS A 51 14.16 0.02 0.83
CA HIS A 51 12.86 0.58 0.42
C HIS A 51 12.10 -0.34 -0.55
N LEU A 52 12.81 -1.03 -1.44
CA LEU A 52 12.21 -2.00 -2.36
C LEU A 52 11.62 -3.18 -1.59
N VAL A 53 12.37 -3.73 -0.64
CA VAL A 53 11.91 -4.81 0.23
C VAL A 53 10.67 -4.37 1.03
N GLN A 54 10.69 -3.17 1.60
CA GLN A 54 9.55 -2.62 2.34
C GLN A 54 8.31 -2.41 1.46
N ALA A 55 8.48 -1.92 0.23
CA ALA A 55 7.39 -1.76 -0.73
C ALA A 55 6.77 -3.12 -1.11
N LEU A 56 7.58 -4.16 -1.29
CA LEU A 56 7.10 -5.51 -1.61
C LEU A 56 6.41 -6.19 -0.42
N TYR A 57 6.87 -5.97 0.81
CA TYR A 57 6.10 -6.37 1.99
C TYR A 57 4.77 -5.60 2.11
N GLY A 58 4.74 -4.32 1.73
CA GLY A 58 3.52 -3.54 1.58
C GLY A 58 2.53 -4.17 0.59
N LEU A 59 3.01 -4.54 -0.59
CA LEU A 59 2.25 -5.29 -1.60
C LEU A 59 1.76 -6.64 -1.07
N LEU A 60 2.60 -7.37 -0.33
CA LEU A 60 2.24 -8.64 0.29
C LEU A 60 1.11 -8.48 1.33
N MET A 61 1.03 -7.33 2.00
CA MET A 61 -0.03 -7.02 2.95
C MET A 61 -1.37 -6.61 2.29
N LEU A 62 -1.38 -6.35 0.98
CA LEU A 62 -2.59 -6.02 0.22
C LEU A 62 -3.20 -7.23 -0.50
N LEU A 63 -2.41 -8.30 -0.68
CA LEU A 63 -2.83 -9.48 -1.41
C LEU A 63 -3.67 -10.43 -0.53
N PRO A 64 -4.82 -10.92 -1.02
CA PRO A 64 -5.47 -12.09 -0.43
C PRO A 64 -4.52 -13.30 -0.45
N GLN A 65 -4.81 -14.36 0.32
CA GLN A 65 -4.02 -15.61 0.32
C GLN A 65 -4.19 -16.40 -0.99
N THR A 66 -3.70 -15.84 -2.10
CA THR A 66 -3.71 -16.38 -3.45
C THR A 66 -2.31 -16.85 -3.86
N GLU A 67 -2.18 -17.42 -5.06
CA GLU A 67 -0.89 -17.88 -5.58
C GLU A 67 0.15 -16.76 -5.71
N ALA A 68 -0.25 -15.54 -6.08
CA ALA A 68 0.65 -14.38 -6.07
C ALA A 68 1.19 -14.07 -4.68
N PHE A 69 0.35 -14.16 -3.64
CA PHE A 69 0.79 -13.99 -2.26
C PHE A 69 1.88 -15.01 -1.91
N HIS A 70 1.65 -16.30 -2.20
CA HIS A 70 2.63 -17.35 -1.90
C HIS A 70 3.92 -17.18 -2.69
N THR A 71 3.83 -16.72 -3.93
CA THR A 71 4.98 -16.49 -4.81
C THR A 71 5.83 -15.33 -4.31
N LEU A 72 5.22 -14.18 -4.06
CA LEU A 72 5.92 -13.01 -3.52
C LEU A 72 6.51 -13.30 -2.13
N ARG A 73 5.78 -14.01 -1.26
CA ARG A 73 6.27 -14.42 0.05
C ARG A 73 7.51 -15.30 -0.06
N ARG A 74 7.49 -16.33 -0.91
CA ARG A 74 8.66 -17.20 -1.12
C ARG A 74 9.89 -16.42 -1.59
N ARG A 75 9.71 -15.41 -2.46
CA ARG A 75 10.82 -14.53 -2.87
C ARG A 75 11.38 -13.74 -1.71
N LEU A 76 10.50 -13.13 -0.91
CA LEU A 76 10.90 -12.34 0.26
C LEU A 76 11.55 -13.22 1.34
N ASP A 77 11.12 -14.47 1.49
CA ASP A 77 11.74 -15.44 2.42
C ASP A 77 13.18 -15.82 1.98
N CYS A 78 13.52 -15.70 0.69
CA CYS A 78 14.88 -15.91 0.19
C CYS A 78 15.79 -14.69 0.40
N VAL A 79 15.24 -13.53 0.75
CA VAL A 79 16.02 -12.33 1.02
C VAL A 79 16.70 -12.51 2.38
N PRO A 80 18.05 -12.44 2.47
CA PRO A 80 18.75 -12.63 3.73
C PRO A 80 18.18 -11.67 4.77
N SER A 81 17.89 -12.20 5.96
CA SER A 81 17.12 -11.52 7.01
C SER A 81 17.44 -10.04 7.02
N LEU A 82 16.48 -9.24 6.54
CA LEU A 82 16.44 -7.81 6.77
C LEU A 82 16.45 -7.70 8.30
N HIS A 83 17.65 -7.62 8.89
CA HIS A 83 17.80 -6.98 10.18
C HIS A 83 17.30 -5.58 9.88
N LEU A 84 16.00 -5.40 10.07
CA LEU A 84 15.29 -4.15 9.96
C LEU A 84 16.00 -3.27 10.99
N HIS A 85 17.08 -2.64 10.56
CA HIS A 85 17.82 -1.63 11.30
C HIS A 85 16.94 -0.37 11.33
N CYS A 86 15.72 -0.53 11.84
CA CYS A 86 14.87 0.56 12.28
C CYS A 86 15.38 1.12 13.62
N ALA A 87 16.42 0.52 14.20
CA ALA A 87 17.10 1.04 15.38
C ALA A 87 18.58 1.32 15.08
N ARG A 88 19.01 2.57 15.32
CA ARG A 88 20.37 3.15 15.23
C ARG A 88 20.68 3.76 13.86
N THR A 89 20.20 4.97 13.57
CA THR A 89 20.94 6.19 13.99
C THR A 89 20.03 7.42 14.07
N THR A 90 19.34 7.60 15.20
CA THR A 90 18.87 8.92 15.66
C THR A 90 19.43 9.29 17.03
N VAL A 91 20.45 8.56 17.50
CA VAL A 91 21.16 8.84 18.76
C VAL A 91 22.65 9.06 18.51
N ALA A 92 22.98 10.16 17.83
CA ALA A 92 24.26 10.86 17.96
C ALA A 92 24.24 12.12 17.09
N LYS A 93 23.68 13.21 17.62
CA LYS A 93 24.09 14.61 17.42
C LYS A 93 23.04 15.51 18.08
N THR A 94 23.13 15.61 19.39
CA THR A 94 22.83 16.88 20.07
C THR A 94 23.82 17.88 19.51
N GLU A 95 23.36 18.91 18.80
CA GLU A 95 23.81 20.31 18.95
C GLU A 95 23.21 21.25 17.87
N VAL A 96 22.39 22.18 18.38
CA VAL A 96 22.12 23.56 17.90
C VAL A 96 21.07 23.80 16.77
N CYS A 97 19.86 24.11 17.25
CA CYS A 97 18.84 25.08 16.81
C CYS A 97 18.99 25.77 15.43
N ASN A 98 17.95 25.65 14.61
CA ASN A 98 17.43 26.80 13.86
C ASN A 98 15.90 26.80 13.82
N LYS A 99 15.34 27.88 14.36
CA LYS A 99 13.92 28.21 14.49
C LYS A 99 13.25 28.24 13.12
N HIS A 100 12.34 27.32 12.87
CA HIS A 100 11.11 27.46 12.05
C HIS A 100 10.25 26.20 12.28
N GLU A 101 10.00 25.84 13.53
CA GLU A 101 9.04 24.79 13.84
C GLU A 101 7.65 25.36 13.63
N LYS A 102 7.12 25.21 12.42
CA LYS A 102 5.67 25.13 12.25
C LYS A 102 5.26 23.92 13.09
N HIS A 103 4.73 24.17 14.28
CA HIS A 103 4.18 23.14 15.14
C HIS A 103 2.99 22.51 14.41
N ILE A 104 3.25 21.43 13.66
CA ILE A 104 2.22 20.71 12.92
C ILE A 104 1.34 20.02 13.96
N ASN A 105 0.11 20.50 14.10
CA ASN A 105 -0.88 19.87 14.97
C ASN A 105 -1.42 18.61 14.26
N PHE A 106 -0.84 17.46 14.59
CA PHE A 106 -1.25 16.18 14.00
C PHE A 106 -2.69 15.79 14.35
N ASP A 107 -3.20 16.20 15.51
CA ASP A 107 -4.59 15.91 15.91
C ASP A 107 -5.58 16.67 15.03
N GLU A 108 -5.32 17.95 14.76
CA GLU A 108 -6.12 18.76 13.84
C GLU A 108 -6.01 18.27 12.39
N LEU A 109 -4.79 17.93 11.95
CA LEU A 109 -4.57 17.40 10.61
C LEU A 109 -5.23 16.04 10.41
N LEU A 110 -5.23 15.18 11.44
CA LEU A 110 -5.92 13.90 11.43
C LEU A 110 -7.43 14.09 11.38
N ALA A 111 -7.98 15.00 12.18
CA ALA A 111 -9.41 15.35 12.12
C ALA A 111 -9.80 15.88 10.73
N HIS A 112 -8.97 16.73 10.14
CA HIS A 112 -9.18 17.23 8.78
C HIS A 112 -9.08 16.11 7.74
N PHE A 113 -8.07 15.25 7.83
CA PHE A 113 -7.89 14.10 6.94
C PHE A 113 -9.10 13.17 6.97
N LEU A 114 -9.60 12.81 8.16
CA LEU A 114 -10.81 12.00 8.32
C LEU A 114 -12.04 12.68 7.69
N SER A 115 -12.20 13.99 7.87
CA SER A 115 -13.31 14.74 7.26
C SER A 115 -13.24 14.76 5.72
N VAL A 116 -12.03 14.82 5.17
CA VAL A 116 -11.79 14.80 3.71
C VAL A 116 -12.03 13.40 3.16
N GLN A 117 -11.60 12.36 3.88
CA GLN A 117 -11.86 10.96 3.51
C GLN A 117 -13.36 10.67 3.47
N GLU A 118 -14.10 11.07 4.49
CA GLU A 118 -15.56 10.88 4.55
C GLU A 118 -16.27 11.57 3.36
N ARG A 119 -15.85 12.79 3.02
CA ARG A 119 -16.38 13.53 1.86
C ARG A 119 -16.07 12.85 0.53
N HIS A 120 -14.84 12.33 0.37
CA HIS A 120 -14.46 11.55 -0.82
C HIS A 120 -15.24 10.26 -0.91
N HIS A 121 -15.47 9.58 0.22
CA HIS A 121 -16.24 8.35 0.31
C HIS A 121 -17.68 8.57 -0.16
N GLN A 122 -18.36 9.59 0.35
CA GLN A 122 -19.73 9.93 -0.04
C GLN A 122 -19.85 10.30 -1.53
N THR A 123 -18.88 11.06 -2.06
CA THR A 123 -18.85 11.44 -3.48
C THR A 123 -18.71 10.22 -4.39
N LYS A 124 -17.86 9.25 -3.99
CA LYS A 124 -17.63 8.02 -4.74
C LYS A 124 -18.83 7.05 -4.67
N GLN A 125 -19.55 7.01 -3.54
CA GLN A 125 -20.79 6.24 -3.42
C GLN A 125 -21.91 6.84 -4.30
N SER A 126 -22.06 8.17 -4.28
CA SER A 126 -23.04 8.87 -5.10
C SER A 126 -22.76 8.69 -6.60
N SER A 127 -21.52 8.80 -7.05
CA SER A 127 -21.17 8.61 -8.47
C SER A 127 -21.43 7.19 -8.96
N ARG A 128 -21.24 6.17 -8.12
CA ARG A 128 -21.66 4.79 -8.42
C ARG A 128 -23.16 4.62 -8.50
N ALA A 129 -23.91 5.21 -7.57
CA ALA A 129 -25.37 5.19 -7.61
C ALA A 129 -25.91 5.87 -8.88
N VAL A 130 -25.33 7.02 -9.25
CA VAL A 130 -25.68 7.76 -10.48
C VAL A 130 -25.36 6.94 -11.74
N THR A 131 -24.18 6.33 -11.82
CA THR A 131 -23.83 5.48 -12.99
C THR A 131 -24.70 4.22 -13.10
N LEU A 132 -25.17 3.65 -11.99
CA LEU A 132 -26.12 2.54 -12.00
C LEU A 132 -27.53 2.99 -12.45
N LEU A 133 -28.00 4.17 -12.03
CA LEU A 133 -29.26 4.74 -12.50
C LEU A 133 -29.21 5.09 -13.99
N GLU A 134 -28.13 5.69 -14.50
CA GLU A 134 -27.96 5.94 -15.94
C GLU A 134 -27.88 4.65 -16.77
N LYS A 135 -27.32 3.57 -16.22
CA LYS A 135 -27.36 2.25 -16.88
C LYS A 135 -28.76 1.63 -16.85
N GLY A 136 -29.54 1.89 -15.80
CA GLY A 136 -30.94 1.46 -15.68
C GLY A 136 -31.86 2.15 -16.68
N VAL A 137 -31.74 3.47 -16.85
CA VAL A 137 -32.54 4.27 -17.79
C VAL A 137 -32.31 3.82 -19.24
N ARG A 138 -31.05 3.55 -19.64
CA ARG A 138 -30.72 3.07 -21.00
C ARG A 138 -31.26 1.67 -21.34
N ASN A 139 -31.62 0.86 -20.33
CA ASN A 139 -32.19 -0.47 -20.54
C ASN A 139 -33.73 -0.47 -20.69
N LEU A 140 -34.39 0.69 -20.57
CA LEU A 140 -35.84 0.86 -20.79
C LEU A 140 -36.18 1.49 -22.15
N ASP A 141 -35.18 2.00 -22.88
CA ASP A 141 -35.35 2.69 -24.16
C ASP A 141 -35.06 1.79 -25.38
N THR A 142 -35.18 0.46 -25.27
CA THR A 142 -35.09 -0.50 -26.40
C THR A 142 -36.21 -1.53 -26.31
#